data_AF-A0AAW6UA36-F1
#
_entry.id   AF-A0AAW6UA36-F1
#
_cell.length_a   1.000
_cell.length_b   1.000
_cell.length_c   1.000
_cell.angle_alpha   90.00
_cell.angle_beta   90.00
_cell.angle_gamma   90.00
#
_symmetry.space_group_name_H-M   'P 1'
#
loop_
_entity.id
_entity.type
_entity.pdbx_description
1 polymer ?
#
loop_
_entity_poly.entity_id
_entity_poly.type
_entity_poly.pdbx_seq_one_letter_code
_entity_poly.pdbx_strand_id
1 'polypeptide(L)'
;MSLAKQTDNITQIINGRVVEFISETHEYFIDGIKVPSVTQIVATVLPSQYKDIDPTVLKRAADKGVALHTEIEQYEINDILGHSQEFNNYLKL
;
A
#
# COMPACT_ATOMS: atom_id res chain seq x y z
N MET A 1 -6.84 -9.36 27.12
CA MET A 1 -5.77 -8.33 27.12
C MET A 1 -5.19 -8.35 25.71
N SER A 2 -5.84 -7.66 24.76
CA SER A 2 -5.45 -7.69 23.35
C SER A 2 -4.63 -6.44 23.06
N LEU A 3 -3.39 -6.63 22.62
CA LEU A 3 -2.46 -5.58 22.25
C LEU A 3 -2.96 -4.95 20.95
N ALA A 4 -3.51 -3.74 21.02
CA ALA A 4 -3.62 -2.88 19.86
C ALA A 4 -2.19 -2.71 19.30
N LYS A 5 -1.92 -3.24 18.11
CA LYS A 5 -0.67 -2.95 17.39
C LYS A 5 -0.68 -1.45 17.14
N GLN A 6 0.14 -0.74 17.89
CA GLN A 6 0.26 0.70 17.77
C GLN A 6 0.92 1.01 16.43
N THR A 7 0.20 1.75 15.58
CA THR A 7 0.63 2.16 14.24
C THR A 7 1.64 3.30 14.35
N ASP A 8 2.74 3.07 15.06
CA ASP A 8 3.75 4.10 15.32
C ASP A 8 4.65 4.27 14.09
N ASN A 9 4.99 5.53 13.79
CA ASN A 9 6.06 5.83 12.84
C ASN A 9 7.35 5.16 13.31
N ILE A 10 8.02 4.46 12.40
CA ILE A 10 9.21 3.68 12.73
C ILE A 10 10.43 4.43 12.21
N THR A 11 11.39 4.73 13.08
CA THR A 11 12.70 5.27 12.68
C THR A 11 13.81 4.28 13.05
N GLN A 12 14.64 3.90 12.08
CA GLN A 12 15.75 2.96 12.28
C GLN A 12 17.00 3.42 11.52
N ILE A 13 18.17 2.99 11.98
CA ILE A 13 19.43 3.19 11.27
C ILE A 13 19.77 1.91 10.51
N ILE A 14 19.76 1.98 9.17
CA ILE A 14 20.05 0.86 8.28
C ILE A 14 21.23 1.25 7.40
N ASN A 15 22.32 0.48 7.43
CA ASN A 15 23.55 0.77 6.69
C ASN A 15 24.10 2.19 6.91
N GLY A 16 23.99 2.70 8.14
CA GLY A 16 24.44 4.05 8.51
C GLY A 16 23.55 5.20 8.02
N ARG A 17 22.38 4.89 7.45
CA ARG A 17 21.38 5.89 7.03
C ARG A 17 20.15 5.83 7.91
N VAL A 18 19.50 6.98 8.11
CA VAL A 18 18.25 7.07 8.85
C VAL A 18 17.11 6.66 7.90
N VAL A 19 16.35 5.66 8.28
CA VAL A 19 15.18 5.17 7.56
C VAL A 19 13.95 5.40 8.41
N GLU A 20 12.98 6.11 7.84
CA GLU A 20 11.72 6.43 8.51
C GLU A 20 10.57 5.83 7.72
N PHE A 21 9.63 5.20 8.42
CA PHE A 21 8.37 4.71 7.89
C PHE A 21 7.22 5.46 8.56
N ILE A 22 6.40 6.11 7.71
CA ILE A 22 5.18 6.78 8.13
C ILE A 22 4.02 5.84 7.87
N SER A 23 3.45 5.30 8.93
CA SER A 23 2.47 4.24 8.89
C SER A 23 1.13 4.69 8.32
N GLU A 24 0.68 5.91 8.64
CA GLU A 24 -0.58 6.48 8.16
C GLU A 24 -0.64 6.60 6.63
N THR A 25 0.49 6.97 6.01
CA THR A 25 0.57 7.20 4.56
C THR A 25 1.28 6.06 3.81
N HIS A 26 1.80 5.07 4.53
CA HIS A 26 2.66 4.00 4.00
C HIS A 26 3.87 4.54 3.23
N GLU A 27 4.47 5.62 3.72
CA GLU A 27 5.59 6.31 3.06
C GLU A 27 6.92 6.01 3.74
N TYR A 28 7.98 5.90 2.93
CA TYR A 28 9.34 5.69 3.40
C TYR A 28 10.19 6.93 3.11
N PHE A 29 11.08 7.26 4.05
CA PHE A 29 12.08 8.31 3.91
C PHE A 29 13.47 7.77 4.25
N ILE A 30 14.48 8.21 3.51
CA ILE A 30 15.89 7.91 3.76
C ILE A 30 16.62 9.24 3.94
N ASP A 31 17.21 9.46 5.10
CA ASP A 31 17.88 10.72 5.48
C ASP A 31 16.98 11.96 5.22
N GLY A 32 15.69 11.85 5.52
CA GLY A 32 14.68 12.88 5.29
C GLY A 32 14.18 13.00 3.83
N ILE A 33 14.72 12.20 2.90
CA ILE A 33 14.32 12.21 1.48
C ILE A 33 13.25 11.14 1.24
N LYS A 34 12.10 11.56 0.69
CA LYS A 34 11.01 10.65 0.34
C LYS A 34 11.44 9.64 -0.72
N VAL A 35 11.22 8.37 -0.44
CA VAL A 35 11.45 7.27 -1.40
C VAL A 35 10.30 7.24 -2.42
N PRO A 36 10.59 7.20 -3.73
CA PRO A 36 9.55 7.12 -4.75
C PRO A 36 8.78 5.79 -4.66
N SER A 37 7.48 5.83 -4.87
CA SER A 37 6.66 4.61 -4.92
C SER A 37 6.93 3.82 -6.21
N VAL A 38 6.62 2.51 -6.18
CA VAL A 38 6.74 1.65 -7.37
C VAL A 38 5.95 2.24 -8.55
N THR A 39 4.75 2.77 -8.30
CA THR A 39 3.93 3.43 -9.32
C THR A 39 4.63 4.65 -9.92
N GLN A 40 5.29 5.48 -9.11
CA GLN A 40 6.05 6.63 -9.60
C GLN A 40 7.23 6.18 -10.47
N ILE A 41 7.95 5.12 -10.08
CA ILE A 41 9.04 4.55 -10.87
C ILE A 41 8.50 4.03 -12.21
N VAL A 42 7.44 3.22 -12.19
CA VAL A 42 6.81 2.68 -13.41
C VAL A 42 6.36 3.79 -14.35
N ALA A 43 5.78 4.88 -13.83
CA ALA A 43 5.36 6.02 -14.65
C ALA A 43 6.52 6.69 -15.40
N THR A 44 7.75 6.66 -14.85
CA THR A 44 8.94 7.18 -15.57
C THR A 44 9.40 6.28 -16.71
N VAL A 45 9.17 4.97 -16.60
CA VAL A 45 9.60 3.96 -17.59
C VAL A 45 8.52 3.74 -18.66
N LEU A 46 7.24 3.82 -18.28
CA LEU A 46 6.07 3.52 -19.13
C LEU A 46 5.02 4.65 -19.05
N PRO A 47 5.31 5.86 -19.56
CA PRO A 47 4.49 7.05 -19.34
C PRO A 47 3.09 7.01 -19.98
N SER A 48 2.79 6.01 -20.83
CA SER A 48 1.53 5.96 -21.57
C SER A 48 0.95 4.54 -21.68
N GLN A 49 1.23 3.69 -20.70
CA GLN A 49 0.83 2.27 -20.73
C GLN A 49 -0.67 2.06 -20.98
N TYR A 50 -1.52 2.97 -20.49
CA TYR A 50 -2.98 2.85 -20.55
C TYR A 50 -3.68 3.97 -21.31
N LYS A 51 -2.97 4.70 -22.20
CA LYS A 51 -3.50 5.92 -22.86
C LYS A 51 -4.77 5.67 -23.69
N ASP A 52 -4.93 4.46 -24.22
CA ASP A 52 -6.04 4.10 -25.13
C ASP A 52 -7.18 3.37 -24.39
N ILE A 53 -7.09 3.24 -23.05
CA ILE A 53 -8.11 2.61 -22.23
C ILE A 53 -9.09 3.66 -21.72
N ASP A 54 -10.39 3.36 -21.79
CA ASP A 54 -11.44 4.22 -21.26
C ASP A 54 -11.16 4.56 -19.77
N PRO A 55 -11.10 5.85 -19.39
CA PRO A 55 -10.84 6.27 -18.01
C PRO A 55 -11.79 5.67 -16.99
N THR A 56 -13.04 5.37 -17.38
CA THR A 56 -14.03 4.74 -16.49
C THR A 56 -13.67 3.30 -16.16
N VAL A 57 -13.04 2.58 -17.09
CA VAL A 57 -12.54 1.21 -16.85
C VAL A 57 -11.35 1.25 -15.91
N LEU A 58 -10.42 2.19 -16.11
CA LEU A 58 -9.28 2.38 -15.22
C LEU A 58 -9.72 2.76 -13.81
N LYS A 59 -10.69 3.67 -13.69
CA LYS A 59 -11.26 4.06 -12.40
C LYS A 59 -11.88 2.87 -11.68
N ARG A 60 -12.69 2.06 -12.36
CA ARG A 60 -13.30 0.85 -11.78
C ARG A 60 -12.25 -0.16 -11.31
N ALA A 61 -11.17 -0.32 -12.07
CA ALA A 61 -10.07 -1.21 -11.67
C ALA A 61 -9.33 -0.68 -10.43
N ALA A 62 -9.05 0.63 -10.39
CA ALA A 62 -8.45 1.29 -9.23
C ALA A 62 -9.35 1.18 -7.98
N ASP A 63 -10.64 1.50 -8.10
CA ASP A 63 -11.61 1.43 -7.02
C ASP A 63 -11.69 0.01 -6.43
N LYS A 64 -11.68 -1.03 -7.28
CA LYS A 64 -11.64 -2.43 -6.83
C LYS A 64 -10.36 -2.78 -6.08
N GLY A 65 -9.20 -2.34 -6.59
CA GLY A 65 -7.92 -2.55 -5.93
C GLY A 65 -7.88 -1.89 -4.55
N VAL A 66 -8.35 -0.64 -4.44
CA VAL A 66 -8.45 0.09 -3.16
C VAL A 66 -9.34 -0.67 -2.18
N ALA A 67 -10.52 -1.11 -2.60
CA ALA A 67 -11.43 -1.85 -1.73
C ALA A 67 -10.80 -3.12 -1.15
N LEU A 68 -10.12 -3.92 -1.99
CA LEU A 68 -9.43 -5.13 -1.56
C LEU A 68 -8.27 -4.80 -0.60
N HIS A 69 -7.46 -3.79 -0.90
CA HIS A 69 -6.36 -3.39 -0.01
C HIS A 69 -6.87 -2.95 1.36
N THR A 70 -7.99 -2.23 1.42
CA THR A 70 -8.63 -1.88 2.69
C THR A 70 -9.09 -3.11 3.45
N GLU A 71 -9.71 -4.10 2.80
CA GLU A 71 -10.10 -5.35 3.47
C GLU A 71 -8.89 -6.11 4.05
N ILE A 72 -7.80 -6.21 3.28
CA ILE A 72 -6.56 -6.85 3.73
C ILE A 72 -5.95 -6.09 4.92
N GLU A 73 -5.87 -4.76 4.84
CA GLU A 73 -5.33 -3.93 5.92
C GLU A 73 -6.14 -4.08 7.22
N GLN A 74 -7.48 -4.04 7.12
CA GLN A 74 -8.35 -4.23 8.28
C GLN A 74 -8.21 -5.63 8.89
N TYR A 75 -7.97 -6.65 8.06
CA TYR A 75 -7.67 -7.99 8.54
C TYR A 75 -6.33 -8.07 9.27
N GLU A 76 -5.25 -7.58 8.65
CA GLU A 76 -3.88 -7.69 9.22
C GLU A 76 -3.69 -6.89 10.52
N ILE A 77 -4.40 -5.77 10.65
CA ILE A 77 -4.30 -4.87 11.81
C ILE A 77 -5.33 -5.23 12.88
N ASN A 78 -6.59 -5.42 12.48
CA ASN A 78 -7.74 -5.51 13.40
C ASN A 78 -8.40 -6.90 13.45
N ASP A 79 -7.91 -7.88 12.68
CA ASP A 79 -8.51 -9.22 12.52
C ASP A 79 -9.98 -9.17 12.01
N ILE A 80 -10.30 -8.12 11.25
CA ILE A 80 -11.63 -7.92 10.65
C ILE A 80 -11.65 -8.59 9.27
N LEU A 81 -12.51 -9.60 9.10
CA LEU A 81 -12.63 -10.32 7.84
C LEU A 81 -13.32 -9.47 6.77
N GLY A 82 -12.69 -9.38 5.59
CA GLY A 82 -13.33 -8.91 4.36
C GLY A 82 -14.35 -9.90 3.81
N HIS A 83 -15.10 -9.47 2.80
CA HIS A 83 -16.18 -10.27 2.19
C HIS A 83 -15.99 -10.49 0.69
N SER A 84 -15.05 -9.80 0.05
CA SER A 84 -14.78 -9.99 -1.38
C SER A 84 -14.23 -11.39 -1.70
N GLN A 85 -14.46 -11.85 -2.93
CA GLN A 85 -13.88 -13.10 -3.40
C GLN A 85 -12.34 -13.01 -3.45
N GLU A 86 -11.83 -11.83 -3.80
CA GLU A 86 -10.42 -11.52 -3.85
C GLU A 86 -9.76 -11.60 -2.46
N PHE A 87 -10.43 -11.12 -1.41
CA PHE A 87 -9.98 -11.29 -0.03
C PHE A 87 -9.94 -12.77 0.38
N ASN A 88 -10.95 -13.55 0.01
CA ASN A 88 -10.94 -15.00 0.25
C ASN A 88 -9.81 -15.73 -0.48
N ASN A 89 -9.34 -15.20 -1.61
CA ASN A 89 -8.18 -15.73 -2.31
C ASN A 89 -6.87 -15.35 -1.59
N TYR A 90 -6.78 -14.13 -1.05
CA TYR A 90 -5.66 -13.68 -0.23
C TYR A 90 -5.42 -14.61 0.97
N LEU A 91 -6.47 -15.03 1.68
CA LEU A 91 -6.37 -15.94 2.84
C LEU A 91 -5.88 -17.36 2.51
N LYS A 92 -5.79 -17.73 1.23
CA LYS A 92 -5.37 -19.07 0.78
C LYS A 92 -3.91 -19.12 0.31
N LEU A 93 -3.22 -17.98 0.30
CA LEU A 93 -1.79 -17.87 -0.03
C LEU A 93 -0.92 -18.36 1.12
#